data_AF-A0A507W8Y1-F1
#
_entry.id   AF-A0A507W8Y1-F1
#
_cell.length_a   1.000
_cell.length_b   1.000
_cell.length_c   1.000
_cell.angle_alpha   90.00
_cell.angle_beta   90.00
_cell.angle_gamma   90.00
#
_symmetry.space_group_name_H-M   'P 1'
#
loop_
_entity.id
_entity.type
_entity.pdbx_description
1 polymer ?
#
loop_
_entity_poly.entity_id
_entity_poly.type
_entity_poly.pdbx_seq_one_letter_code
_entity_poly.pdbx_strand_id
1 'polypeptide(L)'
;MRTRFYKVTITDGHLTKCVVIPAKNLKTAKLDCQKNNMKVVSTEFFGWYLVDILMGSEGLYFRAHMSDDQIFISDKSRGFSYLHDSLSKVKQ
;
A
#
# COMPACT_ATOMS: atom_id res chain seq x y z
N MET A 1 10.79 5.47 -6.52
CA MET A 1 10.82 5.96 -5.11
C MET A 1 11.01 4.79 -4.15
N ARG A 2 11.68 4.99 -3.00
CA ARG A 2 11.79 3.93 -1.97
C ARG A 2 10.67 4.10 -0.95
N THR A 3 9.85 3.07 -0.76
CA THR A 3 8.61 3.15 0.03
C THR A 3 8.55 2.07 1.11
N ARG A 4 7.97 2.40 2.28
CA ARG A 4 7.68 1.45 3.35
C ARG A 4 6.43 0.65 3.03
N PHE A 5 6.52 -0.66 3.22
CA PHE A 5 5.40 -1.57 3.11
C PHE A 5 5.12 -2.24 4.44
N TYR A 6 3.84 -2.52 4.66
CA TYR A 6 3.32 -3.21 5.83
C TYR A 6 2.48 -4.40 5.39
N LYS A 7 2.61 -5.50 6.10
CA LYS A 7 1.70 -6.63 5.97
C LYS A 7 0.61 -6.45 7.03
N VAL A 8 -0.63 -6.41 6.59
CA VAL A 8 -1.80 -6.22 7.45
C VAL A 8 -2.65 -7.46 7.35
N THR A 9 -2.87 -8.12 8.48
CA THR A 9 -3.86 -9.20 8.58
C THR A 9 -5.20 -8.57 8.88
N ILE A 10 -6.16 -8.76 7.99
CA ILE A 10 -7.51 -8.24 8.10
C ILE A 10 -8.52 -9.37 8.12
N THR A 11 -9.62 -9.15 8.83
CA THR A 11 -10.78 -10.04 8.84
C THR A 11 -12.00 -9.30 8.32
N ASP A 12 -12.72 -9.96 7.42
CA ASP A 12 -14.02 -9.56 6.89
C ASP A 12 -15.03 -10.67 7.25
N GLY A 13 -15.75 -10.47 8.36
CA GLY A 13 -16.60 -11.50 8.96
C GLY A 13 -15.80 -12.72 9.43
N HIS A 14 -15.95 -13.85 8.72
CA HIS A 14 -15.22 -15.10 9.00
C HIS A 14 -13.94 -15.26 8.18
N LEU A 15 -13.72 -14.44 7.16
CA LEU A 15 -12.57 -14.57 6.26
C LEU A 15 -11.40 -13.73 6.75
N THR A 16 -10.27 -14.37 7.03
CA THR A 16 -9.02 -13.68 7.38
C THR A 16 -8.04 -13.75 6.21
N LYS A 17 -7.47 -12.60 5.83
CA LYS A 17 -6.47 -12.52 4.76
C LYS A 17 -5.37 -11.52 5.10
N CYS A 18 -4.20 -11.74 4.50
CA CYS A 18 -3.06 -10.83 4.58
C CYS A 18 -3.03 -9.94 3.34
N VAL A 19 -2.88 -8.63 3.54
CA VAL A 19 -2.67 -7.66 2.46
C VAL A 19 -1.35 -6.93 2.67
N VAL A 20 -0.62 -6.68 1.60
CA VAL A 20 0.62 -5.89 1.63
C VAL A 20 0.31 -4.51 1.09
N ILE A 21 0.55 -3.47 1.89
CA ILE A 21 0.17 -2.09 1.54
C ILE A 21 1.34 -1.12 1.78
N PRO A 22 1.55 -0.14 0.88
CA PRO A 22 2.48 0.95 1.15
C PRO A 22 1.85 1.94 2.13
N ALA A 23 2.60 2.38 3.14
CA ALA A 23 2.13 3.39 4.08
C ALA A 23 3.27 4.17 4.72
N LYS A 24 3.01 5.40 5.18
CA LYS A 24 4.00 6.23 5.89
C LYS A 24 4.52 5.55 7.16
N ASN A 25 3.61 4.93 7.90
CA ASN A 25 3.86 4.22 9.14
C ASN A 25 2.76 3.19 9.44
N LEU A 26 2.96 2.39 10.49
CA LEU A 26 2.03 1.35 10.93
C LEU A 26 0.64 1.91 11.25
N LYS A 27 0.55 3.08 11.90
CA LYS A 27 -0.73 3.72 12.23
C LYS A 27 -1.53 4.06 10.97
N THR A 28 -0.88 4.61 9.95
CA THR A 28 -1.53 4.91 8.66
C THR A 28 -1.98 3.64 7.94
N ALA A 29 -1.16 2.58 7.93
CA ALA A 29 -1.53 1.29 7.35
C ALA A 29 -2.81 0.72 7.99
N LYS A 30 -2.89 0.74 9.32
CA LYS A 30 -4.08 0.29 10.07
C LYS A 30 -5.31 1.13 9.76
N LEU A 31 -5.18 2.46 9.76
CA LEU A 31 -6.29 3.37 9.48
C LEU A 31 -6.85 3.20 8.06
N ASP A 32 -5.99 2.97 7.07
CA ASP A 32 -6.42 2.78 5.68
C ASP A 32 -7.30 1.52 5.52
N CYS A 33 -6.94 0.44 6.22
CA CYS A 33 -7.77 -0.76 6.27
C CYS A 33 -9.09 -0.52 7.03
N GLN A 34 -9.06 0.17 8.16
CA GLN A 34 -10.25 0.42 8.99
C GLN A 34 -11.30 1.32 8.31
N LYS A 35 -10.88 2.29 7.49
CA LYS A 35 -11.79 3.14 6.69
C LYS A 35 -12.69 2.34 5.74
N ASN A 36 -12.27 1.12 5.39
CA ASN A 36 -12.99 0.23 4.48
C ASN A 36 -13.80 -0.85 5.24
N ASN A 37 -14.20 -0.58 6.49
CA ASN A 37 -14.96 -1.50 7.36
C ASN A 37 -14.26 -2.84 7.67
N MET A 38 -12.93 -2.92 7.49
CA MET A 38 -12.17 -4.14 7.75
C MET A 38 -11.61 -4.14 9.17
N LYS A 39 -11.78 -5.26 9.88
CA LYS A 39 -11.17 -5.45 11.20
C LYS A 39 -9.71 -5.81 11.03
N VAL A 40 -8.81 -4.96 11.53
CA VAL A 40 -7.37 -5.25 11.54
C VAL A 40 -7.02 -6.14 12.73
N VAL A 41 -6.48 -7.33 12.44
CA VAL A 41 -6.03 -8.31 13.44
C VAL A 41 -4.59 -8.02 13.84
N SER A 42 -3.69 -7.85 12.87
CA SER A 42 -2.28 -7.56 13.10
C SER A 42 -1.71 -6.67 12.00
N THR A 43 -0.61 -6.01 12.32
CA THR A 43 0.15 -5.22 11.34
C THR A 43 1.62 -5.33 11.66
N GLU A 44 2.42 -5.65 10.65
CA GLU A 44 3.87 -5.78 10.77
C GLU A 44 4.57 -5.00 9.67
N PHE A 45 5.78 -4.51 9.98
CA PHE A 45 6.64 -3.90 8.98
C PHE A 45 7.15 -4.98 8.04
N PHE A 46 6.88 -4.84 6.75
CA PHE A 46 7.23 -5.84 5.75
C PHE A 46 8.56 -5.53 5.05
N GLY A 47 8.93 -4.26 4.94
CA GLY A 47 10.20 -3.88 4.34
C GLY A 47 10.15 -2.55 3.59
N TRP A 48 11.30 -2.20 3.03
CA TRP A 48 11.44 -1.07 2.11
C TRP A 48 11.63 -1.60 0.70
N TYR A 49 10.75 -1.19 -0.21
CA TYR A 49 10.78 -1.65 -1.59
C TYR A 49 10.88 -0.48 -2.56
N LEU A 50 11.50 -0.72 -3.70
CA LEU A 50 11.53 0.24 -4.79
C LEU A 50 10.18 0.21 -5.51
N VAL A 51 9.66 1.40 -5.78
CA VAL A 51 8.38 1.60 -6.45
C VAL A 51 8.61 2.49 -7.67
N ASP A 52 8.30 1.94 -8.84
CA ASP A 52 8.25 2.70 -10.09
C ASP A 52 6.92 3.42 -10.22
N ILE A 53 6.93 4.55 -10.92
CA ILE A 53 5.74 5.31 -11.28
C ILE A 53 5.51 5.05 -12.77
N LEU A 54 4.34 4.53 -13.11
CA LEU A 54 3.96 4.19 -14.48
C LEU A 54 2.73 5.01 -14.87
N MET A 55 2.74 5.55 -16.08
CA MET A 55 1.58 6.23 -16.66
C MET A 55 1.05 5.37 -17.80
N GLY A 56 -0.17 4.88 -17.67
CA GLY A 56 -0.88 4.10 -18.69
C GLY A 56 -2.05 4.87 -19.27
N SER A 57 -2.73 4.25 -20.25
CA SER A 57 -3.97 4.79 -20.84
C SER A 57 -5.09 4.97 -19.82
N GLU A 58 -5.11 4.13 -18.77
CA GLU A 58 -6.08 4.18 -17.69
C GLU A 58 -5.63 5.02 -16.47
N GLY A 59 -4.46 5.68 -16.56
CA GLY A 59 -3.99 6.64 -15.56
C GLY A 59 -2.69 6.25 -14.86
N LEU A 60 -2.53 6.71 -13.62
CA LEU A 60 -1.33 6.53 -12.82
C LEU A 60 -1.33 5.20 -12.08
N TYR A 61 -0.23 4.46 -12.20
CA TYR A 61 0.00 3.20 -11.48
C TYR A 61 1.36 3.20 -10.81
N PHE A 62 1.47 2.39 -9.77
CA PHE A 62 2.73 2.14 -9.10
C PHE A 62 3.09 0.67 -9.18
N ARG A 63 4.35 0.38 -9.49
CA ARG A 63 4.86 -0.99 -9.51
C ARG A 63 5.91 -1.16 -8.41
N ALA A 64 5.59 -1.96 -7.41
CA ALA A 64 6.51 -2.28 -6.32
C ALA A 64 7.31 -3.53 -6.68
N HIS A 65 8.63 -3.43 -6.60
CA HIS A 65 9.55 -4.54 -6.79
C HIS A 65 9.82 -5.22 -5.45
N MET A 66 9.23 -6.40 -5.25
CA MET A 66 9.48 -7.27 -4.10
C MET A 66 10.38 -8.42 -4.55
N SER A 67 11.13 -9.02 -3.64
CA SER A 67 12.27 -9.89 -3.96
C SER A 67 12.05 -10.86 -5.13
N ASP A 68 10.91 -11.55 -5.13
CA ASP A 68 10.55 -12.54 -6.17
C ASP A 68 9.27 -12.17 -6.94
N ASP A 69 8.68 -11.00 -6.70
CA ASP A 69 7.36 -10.65 -7.24
C ASP A 69 7.17 -9.14 -7.48
N GLN A 70 6.22 -8.79 -8.33
CA GLN A 70 5.85 -7.41 -8.61
C GLN A 70 4.38 -7.16 -8.24
N ILE A 71 4.16 -6.19 -7.38
CA ILE A 71 2.81 -5.77 -7.01
C ILE A 71 2.47 -4.48 -7.75
N PHE A 72 1.37 -4.51 -8.50
CA PHE A 72 0.78 -3.34 -9.13
C PHE A 72 -0.26 -2.70 -8.21
N ILE A 73 -0.14 -1.38 -8.03
CA ILE A 73 -0.95 -0.59 -7.12
C ILE A 73 -1.59 0.52 -7.95
N SER A 74 -2.90 0.41 -8.17
CA SER A 74 -3.75 1.39 -8.85
C SER A 74 -4.53 2.26 -7.85
N ASP A 75 -5.29 3.22 -8.34
CA ASP A 75 -6.22 4.08 -7.58
C ASP A 75 -7.20 3.31 -6.68
N LYS A 76 -7.57 2.08 -7.07
CA LYS A 76 -8.43 1.17 -6.30
C LYS A 76 -7.68 0.38 -5.22
N SER A 77 -6.36 0.47 -5.20
CA SER A 77 -5.50 -0.30 -4.30
C SER A 77 -5.26 0.46 -2.98
N ARG A 78 -5.17 -0.29 -1.88
CA ARG A 78 -4.85 0.29 -0.56
C ARG A 78 -3.44 0.87 -0.58
N GLY A 79 -3.29 2.01 0.10
CA GLY A 79 -2.03 2.76 0.12
C GLY A 79 -1.72 3.57 -1.15
N PHE A 80 -2.59 3.57 -2.17
CA PHE A 80 -2.38 4.37 -3.38
C PHE A 80 -2.28 5.87 -3.08
N SER A 81 -3.21 6.42 -2.29
CA SER A 81 -3.20 7.85 -1.94
C SER A 81 -1.91 8.24 -1.23
N TYR A 82 -1.34 7.36 -0.41
CA TYR A 82 -0.05 7.64 0.22
C TYR A 82 1.09 7.73 -0.80
N LEU A 83 1.13 6.85 -1.80
CA LEU A 83 2.12 6.91 -2.87
C LEU A 83 1.94 8.17 -3.72
N HIS A 84 0.70 8.47 -4.12
CA HIS A 84 0.35 9.66 -4.87
C HIS A 84 0.76 10.95 -4.15
N ASP A 85 0.39 11.09 -2.87
CA ASP A 85 0.75 12.26 -2.05
C ASP A 85 2.27 12.38 -1.85
N SER A 86 2.99 11.26 -1.83
CA SER A 86 4.44 11.25 -1.72
C SER A 86 5.12 11.79 -2.97
N LEU A 87 4.47 11.74 -4.14
CA LEU A 87 4.96 12.38 -5.36
C LEU A 87 4.77 13.90 -5.31
N SER A 88 3.61 14.35 -4.85
CA SER A 88 3.29 15.78 -4.76
C SER A 88 4.23 16.55 -3.83
N LYS A 89 4.80 15.87 -2.82
CA LYS A 89 5.76 16.45 -1.88
C LYS A 89 7.20 16.58 -2.41
N VAL A 90 7.50 16.01 -3.58
CA VAL A 90 8.83 16.15 -4.22
C VAL A 90 8.97 17.52 -4.93
N LYS A 91 7.87 18.27 -5.09
CA LYS A 91 7.85 19.58 -5.78
C LYS A 91 8.06 20.80 -4.86
N GLN A 92 8.69 20.66 -3.68
CA GLN A 92 9.07 21.79 -2.84
C GLN A 92 10.57 21.81 -2.60
#